data_AF-A0A2I0TLW5-F1
#
_entry.id   AF-A0A2I0TLW5-F1
#
_cell.length_a   1.000
_cell.length_b   1.000
_cell.length_c   1.000
_cell.angle_alpha   90.00
_cell.angle_beta   90.00
_cell.angle_gamma   90.00
#
_symmetry.space_group_name_H-M   'P 1'
#
loop_
_entity.id
_entity.type
_entity.pdbx_description
1 polymer ?
#
loop_
_entity_poly.entity_id
_entity_poly.type
_entity_poly.pdbx_seq_one_letter_code
_entity_poly.pdbx_strand_id
1 'polypeptide(L)'
;MAEMEGTGAGVVADPHGVLRQGRVFLDFFWDIASPEREVRLAATENLLRHLREGRKDDELKYALKRLVEGLGATRQAARPGFSLALAQVLQAFEEIPMCSVLEQIKEKHSLEKGKKKLVKNAAFGNFFGVMALFQSGRLIKDQKALLESIQLLQQLVHHQTHLRDLPRKTLIDIVSEVPETVFEEVLFGILQSDLASAFTSPDNLHLLLVGMQKFPGVLKPQNLKKLFGSSTVVNEENIPRLVELLQSVAKSEKKDKKLPNVAFDLLQVSLKEGAFELFWKEGVEDGLLKEKSGPTSYMCYRLLGSALPLLSLDQLQVVLKGKVMQHYGEYVVTTQLPERFKFGPDMEAYIDEFLNSCDDLERQLAVIIGFSTLTNQGNPVFSSSSKVVRHLHPVALQKYVDWLKDMFLRPDLDCCLDFSSNRQKHNWENVNIAHLKITRLRKWIMHRLSTIIESSVEKEESLVMDISRCE
;
A
#
# COMPACT_ATOMS: atom_id res chain seq x y z
N MET A 1 -58.35 -51.41 24.68
CA MET A 1 -58.70 -50.53 23.55
C MET A 1 -58.53 -49.09 24.00
N ALA A 2 -57.99 -48.25 23.12
CA ALA A 2 -57.66 -46.82 23.24
C ALA A 2 -56.29 -46.50 23.85
N GLU A 3 -55.27 -46.48 22.97
CA GLU A 3 -54.09 -45.62 23.11
C GLU A 3 -54.28 -44.39 22.22
N MET A 4 -53.97 -43.23 22.78
CA MET A 4 -54.02 -41.91 22.14
C MET A 4 -52.80 -41.70 21.23
N GLU A 5 -53.07 -41.13 20.06
CA GLU A 5 -52.08 -40.59 19.15
C GLU A 5 -51.36 -39.37 19.76
N GLY A 6 -50.04 -39.32 19.56
CA GLY A 6 -49.17 -38.20 19.92
C GLY A 6 -48.19 -37.90 18.80
N THR A 7 -48.60 -36.99 17.91
CA THR A 7 -47.83 -35.93 17.22
C THR A 7 -46.36 -36.19 16.85
N GLY A 8 -46.11 -36.21 15.53
CA GLY A 8 -44.79 -36.25 14.92
C GLY A 8 -43.91 -35.04 15.25
N ALA A 9 -42.75 -35.33 15.83
CA ALA A 9 -41.60 -34.44 15.91
C ALA A 9 -40.71 -34.64 14.68
N GLY A 10 -40.28 -33.52 14.09
CA GLY A 10 -39.41 -33.48 12.92
C GLY A 10 -38.14 -34.31 13.09
N VAL A 11 -37.76 -34.98 12.01
CA VAL A 11 -36.58 -35.83 11.90
C VAL A 11 -35.32 -35.01 12.18
N VAL A 12 -34.72 -35.26 13.33
CA VAL A 12 -33.37 -34.78 13.68
C VAL A 12 -32.38 -35.52 12.77
N ALA A 13 -31.64 -34.77 11.96
CA ALA A 13 -30.56 -35.32 11.14
C ALA A 13 -29.48 -35.93 12.06
N ASP A 14 -29.28 -37.24 11.95
CA ASP A 14 -28.36 -38.03 12.76
C ASP A 14 -26.88 -37.66 12.44
N PRO A 15 -26.11 -37.10 13.39
CA PRO A 15 -24.68 -36.82 13.22
C PRO A 15 -23.82 -38.06 12.98
N HIS A 16 -24.32 -39.25 13.32
CA HIS A 16 -23.58 -40.52 13.22
C HIS A 16 -23.59 -41.14 11.82
N GLY A 17 -24.51 -40.74 10.94
CA GLY A 17 -24.57 -41.21 9.55
C GLY A 17 -23.38 -40.75 8.70
N VAL A 18 -22.90 -39.52 8.90
CA VAL A 18 -21.74 -38.94 8.19
C VAL A 18 -20.42 -39.53 8.68
N LEU A 19 -20.33 -39.90 9.96
CA LEU A 19 -19.14 -40.52 10.55
C LEU A 19 -18.88 -41.96 10.11
N ARG A 20 -19.81 -42.60 9.37
CA ARG A 20 -19.58 -43.89 8.70
C ARG A 20 -18.81 -43.75 7.37
N GLN A 21 -18.52 -42.54 6.92
CA GLN A 21 -17.88 -42.27 5.62
C GLN A 21 -16.34 -42.21 5.70
N GLY A 22 -15.70 -42.52 4.57
CA GLY A 22 -14.30 -42.94 4.46
C GLY A 22 -13.29 -41.96 5.05
N ARG A 23 -12.29 -42.52 5.74
CA ARG A 23 -11.15 -41.83 6.39
C ARG A 23 -10.55 -40.70 5.52
N VAL A 24 -10.47 -40.92 4.21
CA VAL A 24 -9.94 -39.97 3.21
C VAL A 24 -10.66 -38.61 3.23
N PHE A 25 -12.00 -38.59 3.35
CA PHE A 25 -12.75 -37.33 3.39
C PHE A 25 -12.45 -36.52 4.65
N LEU A 26 -12.29 -37.19 5.78
CA LEU A 26 -11.96 -36.55 7.06
C LEU A 26 -10.51 -36.05 7.10
N ASP A 27 -9.60 -36.76 6.43
CA ASP A 27 -8.17 -36.40 6.35
C ASP A 27 -7.95 -35.05 5.65
N PHE A 28 -8.81 -34.67 4.69
CA PHE A 28 -8.73 -33.33 4.07
C PHE A 28 -8.77 -32.19 5.09
N PHE A 29 -9.58 -32.29 6.15
CA PHE A 29 -9.66 -31.22 7.17
C PHE A 29 -8.44 -31.17 8.08
N TRP A 30 -7.73 -32.28 8.24
CA TRP A 30 -6.44 -32.30 8.94
C TRP A 30 -5.37 -31.60 8.11
N ASP A 31 -5.33 -31.90 6.81
CA ASP A 31 -4.37 -31.33 5.88
C ASP A 31 -4.64 -29.84 5.59
N ILE A 32 -5.91 -29.40 5.58
CA ILE A 32 -6.26 -27.98 5.51
C ILE A 32 -5.70 -27.20 6.71
N ALA A 33 -5.52 -27.86 7.86
CA ALA A 33 -4.95 -27.25 9.08
C ALA A 33 -3.41 -27.30 9.14
N SER A 34 -2.75 -27.88 8.14
CA SER A 34 -1.28 -28.00 8.07
C SER A 34 -0.58 -26.63 8.00
N PRO A 35 0.61 -26.47 8.59
CA PRO A 35 1.42 -25.26 8.43
C PRO A 35 2.05 -25.13 7.02
N GLU A 36 2.23 -26.23 6.29
CA GLU A 36 2.76 -26.26 4.93
C GLU A 36 1.72 -25.74 3.91
N ARG A 37 2.07 -24.70 3.14
CA ARG A 37 1.15 -24.07 2.16
C ARG A 37 0.67 -25.07 1.11
N GLU A 38 1.58 -25.83 0.52
CA GLU A 38 1.27 -26.77 -0.56
C GLU A 38 0.31 -27.86 -0.12
N VAL A 39 0.47 -28.37 1.10
CA VAL A 39 -0.42 -29.38 1.68
C VAL A 39 -1.85 -28.82 1.82
N ARG A 40 -1.99 -27.60 2.33
CA ARG A 40 -3.31 -26.95 2.46
C ARG A 40 -3.99 -26.74 1.11
N LEU A 41 -3.24 -26.32 0.09
CA LEU A 41 -3.77 -26.07 -1.25
C LEU A 41 -4.24 -27.39 -1.89
N ALA A 42 -3.42 -28.43 -1.85
CA ALA A 42 -3.77 -29.75 -2.38
C ALA A 42 -5.00 -30.34 -1.65
N ALA A 43 -5.07 -30.22 -0.33
CA ALA A 43 -6.21 -30.70 0.45
C ALA A 43 -7.51 -29.94 0.11
N THR A 44 -7.42 -28.63 -0.12
CA THR A 44 -8.56 -27.82 -0.55
C THR A 44 -9.06 -28.26 -1.92
N GLU A 45 -8.16 -28.45 -2.89
CA GLU A 45 -8.51 -28.92 -4.22
C GLU A 45 -9.16 -30.31 -4.19
N ASN A 46 -8.57 -31.23 -3.42
CA ASN A 46 -9.09 -32.59 -3.26
C ASN A 46 -10.46 -32.62 -2.58
N LEU A 47 -10.70 -31.77 -1.57
CA LEU A 47 -12.01 -31.60 -0.96
C LEU A 47 -13.05 -31.14 -1.99
N LEU A 48 -12.73 -30.13 -2.81
CA LEU A 48 -13.64 -29.64 -3.85
C LEU A 48 -13.95 -30.70 -4.89
N ARG A 49 -12.93 -31.44 -5.36
CA ARG A 49 -13.10 -32.53 -6.32
C ARG A 49 -14.03 -33.60 -5.75
N HIS A 50 -13.79 -34.01 -4.52
CA HIS A 50 -14.61 -34.99 -3.81
C HIS A 50 -16.08 -34.55 -3.71
N LEU A 51 -16.33 -33.31 -3.28
CA LEU A 51 -17.68 -32.78 -3.14
C LEU A 51 -18.43 -32.66 -4.48
N ARG A 52 -17.73 -32.32 -5.57
CA ARG A 52 -18.32 -32.22 -6.92
C ARG A 52 -18.68 -33.59 -7.50
N GLU A 53 -17.82 -34.58 -7.31
CA GLU A 53 -18.02 -35.95 -7.81
C GLU A 53 -19.06 -36.71 -6.98
N GLY A 54 -19.08 -36.47 -5.66
CA GLY A 54 -19.90 -37.20 -4.71
C GLY A 54 -21.39 -36.83 -4.72
N ARG A 55 -21.76 -35.59 -5.05
CA ARG A 55 -23.13 -35.04 -5.01
C ARG A 55 -23.96 -35.48 -3.79
N LYS A 56 -23.35 -35.54 -2.59
CA LYS A 56 -24.06 -35.83 -1.34
C LYS A 56 -24.23 -34.55 -0.54
N ASP A 57 -25.45 -34.06 -0.45
CA ASP A 57 -25.81 -32.87 0.32
C ASP A 57 -25.33 -32.94 1.79
N ASP A 58 -25.29 -34.15 2.37
CA ASP A 58 -24.83 -34.37 3.74
C ASP A 58 -23.33 -34.14 3.91
N GLU A 59 -22.50 -34.52 2.93
CA GLU A 59 -21.05 -34.29 2.94
C GLU A 59 -20.76 -32.79 2.77
N LEU A 60 -21.52 -32.10 1.92
CA LEU A 60 -21.39 -30.64 1.75
C LEU A 60 -21.78 -29.90 3.04
N LYS A 61 -22.90 -30.25 3.66
CA LYS A 61 -23.32 -29.68 4.96
C LYS A 61 -22.28 -29.94 6.05
N TYR A 62 -21.73 -31.15 6.10
CA TYR A 62 -20.67 -31.49 7.05
C TYR A 62 -19.39 -30.69 6.79
N ALA A 63 -18.98 -30.56 5.52
CA ALA A 63 -17.81 -29.78 5.14
C ALA A 63 -17.97 -28.32 5.54
N LEU A 64 -19.10 -27.69 5.21
CA LEU A 64 -19.41 -26.31 5.62
C LEU A 64 -19.30 -26.13 7.13
N LYS A 65 -19.93 -27.01 7.90
CA LYS A 65 -19.86 -26.99 9.36
C LYS A 65 -18.41 -27.06 9.84
N ARG A 66 -17.62 -28.03 9.36
CA ARG A 66 -16.23 -28.23 9.78
C ARG A 66 -15.33 -27.06 9.40
N LEU A 67 -15.53 -26.48 8.21
CA LEU A 67 -14.77 -25.31 7.75
C LEU A 67 -15.08 -24.09 8.61
N VAL A 68 -16.36 -23.81 8.90
CA VAL A 68 -16.78 -22.72 9.78
C VAL A 68 -16.20 -22.88 11.19
N GLU A 69 -16.21 -24.09 11.75
CA GLU A 69 -15.59 -24.36 13.05
C GLU A 69 -14.08 -24.10 13.07
N GLY A 70 -13.40 -24.40 11.96
CA GLY A 70 -11.95 -24.25 11.79
C GLY A 70 -11.45 -22.80 11.71
N LEU A 71 -12.33 -21.82 11.39
CA LEU A 71 -11.97 -20.40 11.28
C LEU A 71 -11.38 -19.85 12.60
N GLY A 72 -11.89 -20.33 13.73
CA GLY A 72 -11.46 -19.95 15.09
C GLY A 72 -10.38 -20.87 15.67
N ALA A 73 -9.67 -21.66 14.87
CA ALA A 73 -8.71 -22.65 15.35
C ALA A 73 -7.67 -22.06 16.33
N THR A 74 -7.30 -22.84 17.34
CA THR A 74 -6.27 -22.43 18.33
C THR A 74 -4.91 -22.26 17.66
N ARG A 75 -4.58 -23.14 16.70
CA ARG A 75 -3.36 -23.06 15.89
C ARG A 75 -3.49 -21.93 14.87
N GLN A 76 -2.63 -20.92 14.99
CA GLN A 76 -2.65 -19.75 14.11
C GLN A 76 -2.47 -20.11 12.63
N ALA A 77 -1.60 -21.08 12.31
CA ALA A 77 -1.32 -21.51 10.94
C ALA A 77 -2.52 -22.17 10.24
N ALA A 78 -3.49 -22.70 10.99
CA ALA A 78 -4.64 -23.41 10.43
C ALA A 78 -5.74 -22.45 9.92
N ARG A 79 -5.89 -21.27 10.56
CA ARG A 79 -7.03 -20.37 10.28
C ARG A 79 -7.08 -19.88 8.82
N PRO A 80 -5.95 -19.46 8.20
CA PRO A 80 -5.96 -19.10 6.78
C PRO A 80 -6.32 -20.26 5.87
N GLY A 81 -5.96 -21.50 6.24
CA GLY A 81 -6.33 -22.71 5.51
C GLY A 81 -7.84 -22.93 5.48
N PHE A 82 -8.47 -22.90 6.65
CA PHE A 82 -9.93 -23.03 6.74
C PHE A 82 -10.68 -21.89 6.05
N SER A 83 -10.18 -20.65 6.17
CA SER A 83 -10.75 -19.49 5.48
C SER A 83 -10.72 -19.65 3.95
N LEU A 84 -9.56 -20.04 3.40
CA LEU A 84 -9.40 -20.29 1.97
C LEU A 84 -10.28 -21.45 1.49
N ALA A 85 -10.27 -22.58 2.20
CA ALA A 85 -11.08 -23.73 1.82
C ALA A 85 -12.58 -23.39 1.84
N LEU A 86 -13.05 -22.63 2.83
CA LEU A 86 -14.42 -22.13 2.85
C LEU A 86 -14.71 -21.21 1.66
N ALA A 87 -13.83 -20.26 1.36
CA ALA A 87 -13.98 -19.37 0.20
C ALA A 87 -14.13 -20.15 -1.11
N GLN A 88 -13.31 -21.19 -1.31
CA GLN A 88 -13.34 -22.03 -2.50
C GLN A 88 -14.60 -22.91 -2.59
N VAL A 89 -15.07 -23.45 -1.46
CA VAL A 89 -16.36 -24.17 -1.43
C VAL A 89 -17.51 -23.22 -1.78
N LEU A 90 -17.55 -22.03 -1.20
CA LEU A 90 -18.59 -21.04 -1.53
C LEU A 90 -18.52 -20.58 -2.99
N GLN A 91 -17.32 -20.45 -3.54
CA GLN A 91 -17.15 -20.11 -4.95
C GLN A 91 -17.63 -21.24 -5.88
N ALA A 92 -17.42 -22.50 -5.49
CA ALA A 92 -17.77 -23.66 -6.31
C ALA A 92 -19.26 -24.05 -6.27
N PHE A 93 -19.95 -23.75 -5.18
CA PHE A 93 -21.34 -24.15 -4.93
C PHE A 93 -22.22 -22.91 -4.73
N GLU A 94 -22.72 -22.35 -5.84
CA GLU A 94 -23.51 -21.10 -5.85
C GLU A 94 -24.89 -21.24 -5.19
N GLU A 95 -25.39 -22.46 -5.05
CA GLU A 95 -26.64 -22.77 -4.36
C GLU A 95 -26.61 -22.46 -2.86
N ILE A 96 -25.42 -22.35 -2.25
CA ILE A 96 -25.26 -22.05 -0.82
C ILE A 96 -25.52 -20.55 -0.59
N PRO A 97 -26.51 -20.16 0.23
CA PRO A 97 -26.79 -18.74 0.49
C PRO A 97 -25.73 -18.10 1.40
N MET A 98 -25.21 -16.93 1.01
CA MET A 98 -24.14 -16.24 1.77
C MET A 98 -24.61 -15.81 3.17
N CYS A 99 -25.84 -15.30 3.30
CA CYS A 99 -26.41 -14.97 4.61
C CYS A 99 -26.45 -16.16 5.57
N SER A 100 -26.83 -17.35 5.10
CA SER A 100 -26.90 -18.54 5.96
C SER A 100 -25.52 -18.93 6.50
N VAL A 101 -24.47 -18.78 5.66
CA VAL A 101 -23.09 -19.06 6.09
C VAL A 101 -22.61 -18.00 7.08
N LEU A 102 -22.93 -16.72 6.85
CA LEU A 102 -22.61 -15.64 7.78
C LEU A 102 -23.30 -15.84 9.14
N GLU A 103 -24.57 -16.26 9.16
CA GLU A 103 -25.30 -16.60 10.38
C GLU A 103 -24.63 -17.77 11.12
N GLN A 104 -24.23 -18.84 10.43
CA GLN A 104 -23.47 -19.94 11.02
C GLN A 104 -22.12 -19.49 11.62
N ILE A 105 -21.42 -18.58 10.94
CA ILE A 105 -20.17 -17.99 11.45
C ILE A 105 -20.44 -17.21 12.74
N LYS A 106 -21.43 -16.31 12.75
CA LYS A 106 -21.80 -15.48 13.90
C LYS A 106 -22.26 -16.33 15.09
N GLU A 107 -23.04 -17.37 14.84
CA GLU A 107 -23.51 -18.29 15.87
C GLU A 107 -22.33 -19.07 16.48
N LYS A 108 -21.49 -19.67 15.63
CA LYS A 108 -20.35 -20.48 16.09
C LYS A 108 -19.32 -19.65 16.84
N HIS A 109 -19.06 -18.43 16.36
CA HIS A 109 -18.04 -17.53 16.87
C HIS A 109 -18.65 -16.34 17.62
N SER A 110 -19.73 -16.55 18.36
CA SER A 110 -20.39 -15.49 19.14
C SER A 110 -19.43 -14.81 20.11
N LEU A 111 -19.33 -13.48 20.00
CA LEU A 111 -18.50 -12.64 20.87
C LEU A 111 -19.10 -12.49 22.29
N GLU A 112 -20.42 -12.62 22.43
CA GLU A 112 -21.16 -12.43 23.69
C GLU A 112 -21.25 -13.72 24.53
N LYS A 113 -21.44 -14.86 23.88
CA LYS A 113 -21.73 -16.15 24.56
C LYS A 113 -20.46 -16.90 25.02
N GLY A 114 -19.27 -16.35 24.76
CA GLY A 114 -17.99 -17.02 25.00
C GLY A 114 -17.41 -16.82 26.41
N LYS A 115 -16.74 -17.85 26.94
CA LYS A 115 -15.83 -17.69 28.10
C LYS A 115 -14.73 -16.67 27.72
N LYS A 116 -14.33 -15.77 28.63
CA LYS A 116 -13.29 -14.73 28.37
C LYS A 116 -12.03 -15.23 27.64
N LYS A 117 -11.59 -16.48 27.89
CA LYS A 117 -10.42 -17.10 27.22
C LYS A 117 -10.64 -17.46 25.74
N LEU A 118 -11.88 -17.57 25.27
CA LEU A 118 -12.25 -17.96 23.91
C LEU A 118 -12.62 -16.77 23.02
N VAL A 119 -12.79 -15.57 23.58
CA VAL A 119 -13.12 -14.33 22.83
C VAL A 119 -12.10 -14.07 21.72
N LYS A 120 -10.81 -14.34 21.97
CA LYS A 120 -9.76 -14.26 20.95
C LYS A 120 -10.06 -15.14 19.74
N ASN A 121 -10.40 -16.41 19.97
CA ASN A 121 -10.67 -17.36 18.89
C ASN A 121 -11.96 -17.03 18.14
N ALA A 122 -12.98 -16.56 18.86
CA ALA A 122 -14.21 -16.07 18.28
C ALA A 122 -13.97 -14.83 17.39
N ALA A 123 -13.14 -13.87 17.84
CA ALA A 123 -12.76 -12.70 17.04
C ALA A 123 -12.04 -13.11 15.75
N PHE A 124 -11.09 -14.06 15.83
CA PHE A 124 -10.45 -14.62 14.63
C PHE A 124 -11.42 -15.39 13.73
N GLY A 125 -12.35 -16.15 14.31
CA GLY A 125 -13.35 -16.92 13.58
C GLY A 125 -14.27 -16.02 12.75
N ASN A 126 -14.77 -14.93 13.33
CA ASN A 126 -15.55 -13.93 12.60
C ASN A 126 -14.70 -13.24 11.52
N PHE A 127 -13.48 -12.82 11.84
CA PHE A 127 -12.59 -12.17 10.88
C PHE A 127 -12.30 -13.05 9.66
N PHE A 128 -11.85 -14.29 9.89
CA PHE A 128 -11.56 -15.23 8.81
C PHE A 128 -12.83 -15.70 8.09
N GLY A 129 -13.98 -15.66 8.76
CA GLY A 129 -15.29 -15.87 8.15
C GLY A 129 -15.61 -14.80 7.12
N VAL A 130 -15.54 -13.52 7.50
CA VAL A 130 -15.76 -12.41 6.56
C VAL A 130 -14.75 -12.45 5.41
N MET A 131 -13.48 -12.74 5.69
CA MET A 131 -12.46 -12.94 4.66
C MET A 131 -12.84 -14.05 3.69
N ALA A 132 -13.34 -15.18 4.17
CA ALA A 132 -13.76 -16.30 3.31
C ALA A 132 -14.95 -15.90 2.43
N LEU A 133 -15.92 -15.18 2.98
CA LEU A 133 -17.07 -14.67 2.23
C LEU A 133 -16.61 -13.71 1.13
N PHE A 134 -15.73 -12.76 1.45
CA PHE A 134 -15.18 -11.81 0.49
C PHE A 134 -14.36 -12.50 -0.61
N GLN A 135 -13.43 -13.38 -0.23
CA GLN A 135 -12.56 -14.11 -1.16
C GLN A 135 -13.30 -15.09 -2.07
N SER A 136 -14.52 -15.50 -1.72
CA SER A 136 -15.37 -16.29 -2.63
C SER A 136 -15.79 -15.53 -3.89
N GLY A 137 -15.66 -14.19 -3.90
CA GLY A 137 -16.13 -13.30 -4.96
C GLY A 137 -17.66 -13.13 -4.99
N ARG A 138 -18.39 -13.74 -4.04
CA ARG A 138 -19.86 -13.71 -4.00
C ARG A 138 -20.43 -12.67 -3.04
N LEU A 139 -19.65 -12.19 -2.06
CA LEU A 139 -20.13 -11.27 -1.02
C LEU A 139 -20.74 -9.99 -1.60
N ILE A 140 -20.10 -9.42 -2.62
CA ILE A 140 -20.53 -8.15 -3.24
C ILE A 140 -21.90 -8.27 -3.93
N LYS A 141 -22.29 -9.49 -4.32
CA LYS A 141 -23.57 -9.78 -4.98
C LYS A 141 -24.73 -9.96 -3.99
N ASP A 142 -24.43 -10.16 -2.70
CA ASP A 142 -25.42 -10.34 -1.64
C ASP A 142 -25.38 -9.13 -0.70
N GLN A 143 -26.25 -8.15 -0.96
CA GLN A 143 -26.29 -6.88 -0.22
C GLN A 143 -26.49 -7.07 1.29
N LYS A 144 -27.33 -8.03 1.69
CA LYS A 144 -27.61 -8.30 3.11
C LYS A 144 -26.37 -8.89 3.79
N ALA A 145 -25.75 -9.90 3.17
CA ALA A 145 -24.51 -10.48 3.70
C ALA A 145 -23.36 -9.47 3.74
N LEU A 146 -23.25 -8.60 2.74
CA LEU A 146 -22.25 -7.52 2.68
C LEU A 146 -22.42 -6.53 3.83
N LEU A 147 -23.64 -6.01 4.01
CA LEU A 147 -24.00 -5.09 5.09
C LEU A 147 -23.64 -5.68 6.45
N GLU A 148 -24.09 -6.91 6.70
CA GLU A 148 -23.86 -7.60 7.97
C GLU A 148 -22.38 -7.93 8.22
N SER A 149 -21.61 -8.15 7.15
CA SER A 149 -20.16 -8.40 7.23
C SER A 149 -19.40 -7.13 7.59
N ILE A 150 -19.80 -5.98 7.06
CA ILE A 150 -19.19 -4.67 7.39
C ILE A 150 -19.47 -4.31 8.85
N GLN A 151 -20.71 -4.47 9.30
CA GLN A 151 -21.06 -4.25 10.71
C GLN A 151 -20.25 -5.16 11.64
N LEU A 152 -20.05 -6.43 11.25
CA LEU A 152 -19.21 -7.36 12.00
C LEU A 152 -17.75 -6.90 12.03
N LEU A 153 -17.18 -6.43 10.92
CA LEU A 153 -15.82 -5.87 10.89
C LEU A 153 -15.69 -4.63 11.79
N GLN A 154 -16.67 -3.72 11.77
CA GLN A 154 -16.72 -2.55 12.66
C GLN A 154 -16.70 -2.97 14.14
N GLN A 155 -17.48 -3.99 14.52
CA GLN A 155 -17.46 -4.53 15.89
C GLN A 155 -16.08 -5.14 16.24
N LEU A 156 -15.45 -5.83 15.30
CA LEU A 156 -14.14 -6.46 15.51
C LEU A 156 -13.00 -5.45 15.71
N VAL A 157 -13.18 -4.19 15.30
CA VAL A 157 -12.23 -3.11 15.58
C VAL A 157 -11.99 -2.93 17.08
N HIS A 158 -12.96 -3.25 17.96
CA HIS A 158 -12.76 -3.15 19.41
C HIS A 158 -11.85 -4.25 19.99
N HIS A 159 -11.47 -5.25 19.18
CA HIS A 159 -10.60 -6.36 19.56
C HIS A 159 -9.15 -6.21 19.03
N GLN A 160 -8.63 -4.97 19.01
CA GLN A 160 -7.30 -4.62 18.46
C GLN A 160 -6.14 -5.39 19.11
N THR A 161 -6.26 -5.78 20.39
CA THR A 161 -5.26 -6.58 21.10
C THR A 161 -5.00 -7.94 20.44
N HIS A 162 -5.95 -8.43 19.64
CA HIS A 162 -5.87 -9.71 18.96
C HIS A 162 -5.73 -9.55 17.44
N LEU A 163 -6.56 -8.70 16.84
CA LEU A 163 -6.65 -8.56 15.39
C LEU A 163 -5.84 -7.40 14.82
N ARG A 164 -5.29 -6.52 15.67
CA ARG A 164 -4.56 -5.31 15.25
C ARG A 164 -5.39 -4.49 14.25
N ASP A 165 -4.81 -4.20 13.09
CA ASP A 165 -5.34 -3.43 11.97
C ASP A 165 -6.07 -4.28 10.92
N LEU A 166 -6.13 -5.61 11.10
CA LEU A 166 -6.70 -6.51 10.10
C LEU A 166 -8.16 -6.22 9.73
N PRO A 167 -9.10 -5.98 10.66
CA PRO A 167 -10.51 -5.74 10.29
C PRO A 167 -10.68 -4.49 9.43
N ARG A 168 -9.87 -3.46 9.70
CA ARG A 168 -9.91 -2.19 8.97
C ARG A 168 -9.32 -2.34 7.57
N LYS A 169 -8.20 -3.05 7.44
CA LYS A 169 -7.64 -3.40 6.12
C LYS A 169 -8.63 -4.18 5.27
N THR A 170 -9.27 -5.20 5.83
CA THR A 170 -10.30 -5.97 5.13
C THR A 170 -11.51 -5.11 4.75
N LEU A 171 -11.93 -4.17 5.61
CA LEU A 171 -12.99 -3.22 5.24
C LEU A 171 -12.60 -2.39 4.01
N ILE A 172 -11.38 -1.86 3.97
CA ILE A 172 -10.86 -1.10 2.83
C ILE A 172 -10.76 -1.99 1.57
N ASP A 173 -10.31 -3.23 1.70
CA ASP A 173 -10.22 -4.19 0.59
C ASP A 173 -11.62 -4.47 0.01
N ILE A 174 -12.63 -4.69 0.87
CA ILE A 174 -14.02 -4.88 0.43
C ILE A 174 -14.52 -3.63 -0.29
N VAL A 175 -14.37 -2.46 0.32
CA VAL A 175 -14.83 -1.19 -0.25
C VAL A 175 -14.16 -0.90 -1.59
N SER A 176 -12.90 -1.32 -1.79
CA SER A 176 -12.16 -1.11 -3.04
C SER A 176 -12.68 -1.92 -4.24
N GLU A 177 -13.45 -2.99 -3.98
CA GLU A 177 -13.98 -3.93 -4.98
C GLU A 177 -15.49 -3.76 -5.20
N VAL A 178 -16.19 -2.99 -4.36
CA VAL A 178 -17.64 -2.79 -4.47
C VAL A 178 -17.97 -1.80 -5.60
N PRO A 179 -19.01 -2.04 -6.43
CA PRO A 179 -19.49 -1.08 -7.42
C PRO A 179 -20.03 0.21 -6.78
N GLU A 180 -19.92 1.33 -7.49
CA GLU A 180 -20.36 2.64 -6.99
C GLU A 180 -21.84 2.68 -6.59
N THR A 181 -22.71 2.02 -7.35
CA THR A 181 -24.15 1.93 -7.04
C THR A 181 -24.40 1.21 -5.71
N VAL A 182 -23.68 0.10 -5.46
CA VAL A 182 -23.78 -0.66 -4.21
C VAL A 182 -23.22 0.14 -3.04
N PHE A 183 -22.14 0.90 -3.26
CA PHE A 183 -21.61 1.80 -2.24
C PHE A 183 -22.65 2.87 -1.85
N GLU A 184 -23.27 3.52 -2.83
CA GLU A 184 -24.27 4.58 -2.59
C GLU A 184 -25.52 4.04 -1.86
N GLU A 185 -26.08 2.94 -2.35
CA GLU A 185 -27.36 2.41 -1.87
C GLU A 185 -27.24 1.68 -0.53
N VAL A 186 -26.11 0.99 -0.29
CA VAL A 186 -25.97 0.07 0.86
C VAL A 186 -24.94 0.56 1.86
N LEU A 187 -23.75 0.96 1.40
CA LEU A 187 -22.61 1.16 2.31
C LEU A 187 -22.50 2.57 2.85
N PHE A 188 -22.90 3.58 2.08
CA PHE A 188 -22.70 4.98 2.42
C PHE A 188 -23.35 5.33 3.76
N GLY A 189 -24.58 4.88 4.00
CA GLY A 189 -25.29 5.12 5.26
C GLY A 189 -24.61 4.49 6.48
N ILE A 190 -24.02 3.31 6.34
CA ILE A 190 -23.38 2.58 7.45
C ILE A 190 -21.98 3.10 7.74
N LEU A 191 -21.25 3.50 6.69
CA LEU A 191 -19.91 4.06 6.81
C LEU A 191 -19.93 5.56 7.09
N GLN A 192 -21.11 6.20 7.12
CA GLN A 192 -21.22 7.65 7.28
C GLN A 192 -20.48 8.17 8.51
N SER A 193 -20.58 7.48 9.65
CA SER A 193 -19.86 7.87 10.88
C SER A 193 -18.35 7.71 10.77
N ASP A 194 -17.89 6.65 10.09
CA ASP A 194 -16.46 6.42 9.86
C ASP A 194 -15.90 7.49 8.92
N LEU A 195 -16.62 7.82 7.85
CA LEU A 195 -16.26 8.85 6.88
C LEU A 195 -16.29 10.26 7.49
N ALA A 196 -17.29 10.58 8.31
CA ALA A 196 -17.38 11.86 9.02
C ALA A 196 -16.24 12.04 10.04
N SER A 197 -15.70 10.94 10.57
CA SER A 197 -14.57 10.94 11.50
C SER A 197 -13.23 10.65 10.81
N ALA A 198 -13.09 10.92 9.51
CA ALA A 198 -11.87 10.67 8.74
C ALA A 198 -10.61 11.26 9.39
N PHE A 199 -10.71 12.43 10.02
CA PHE A 199 -9.56 13.11 10.63
C PHE A 199 -9.22 12.63 12.06
N THR A 200 -9.92 11.63 12.60
CA THR A 200 -9.66 11.13 13.98
C THR A 200 -8.70 9.94 14.02
N SER A 201 -8.55 9.20 12.91
CA SER A 201 -7.64 8.06 12.85
C SER A 201 -7.12 7.84 11.43
N PRO A 202 -5.89 7.32 11.27
CA PRO A 202 -5.33 7.07 9.94
C PRO A 202 -6.15 6.11 9.09
N ASP A 203 -6.83 5.16 9.73
CA ASP A 203 -7.64 4.16 9.04
C ASP A 203 -8.95 4.75 8.50
N ASN A 204 -9.60 5.64 9.26
CA ASN A 204 -10.81 6.33 8.79
C ASN A 204 -10.44 7.32 7.66
N LEU A 205 -9.28 7.98 7.76
CA LEU A 205 -8.75 8.79 6.66
C LEU A 205 -8.53 7.93 5.42
N HIS A 206 -7.87 6.78 5.55
CA HIS A 206 -7.61 5.88 4.42
C HIS A 206 -8.91 5.37 3.78
N LEU A 207 -9.91 5.02 4.59
CA LEU A 207 -11.24 4.65 4.10
C LEU A 207 -11.89 5.77 3.28
N LEU A 208 -11.83 7.01 3.76
CA LEU A 208 -12.34 8.16 3.02
C LEU A 208 -11.60 8.36 1.70
N LEU A 209 -10.26 8.32 1.72
CA LEU A 209 -9.44 8.53 0.53
C LEU A 209 -9.70 7.46 -0.54
N VAL A 210 -9.78 6.18 -0.14
CA VAL A 210 -10.16 5.09 -1.05
C VAL A 210 -11.56 5.29 -1.59
N GLY A 211 -12.52 5.67 -0.74
CA GLY A 211 -13.87 6.00 -1.15
C GLY A 211 -13.90 7.10 -2.21
N MET A 212 -13.18 8.20 -2.01
CA MET A 212 -13.14 9.32 -2.96
C MET A 212 -12.53 8.91 -4.31
N GLN A 213 -11.57 7.99 -4.30
CA GLN A 213 -10.96 7.50 -5.54
C GLN A 213 -11.88 6.55 -6.30
N LYS A 214 -12.62 5.69 -5.59
CA LYS A 214 -13.48 4.65 -6.17
C LYS A 214 -14.89 5.12 -6.49
N PHE A 215 -15.40 6.09 -5.73
CA PHE A 215 -16.79 6.57 -5.79
C PHE A 215 -16.87 8.11 -5.94
N PRO A 216 -16.25 8.69 -6.99
CA PRO A 216 -16.22 10.14 -7.18
C PRO A 216 -17.61 10.73 -7.45
N GLY A 217 -18.58 9.94 -7.93
CA GLY A 217 -19.96 10.34 -8.15
C GLY A 217 -20.74 10.51 -6.84
N VAL A 218 -20.44 9.69 -5.83
CA VAL A 218 -21.05 9.72 -4.50
C VAL A 218 -20.34 10.73 -3.58
N LEU A 219 -19.01 10.67 -3.50
CA LEU A 219 -18.20 11.51 -2.59
C LEU A 219 -17.80 12.84 -3.22
N LYS A 220 -18.79 13.54 -3.79
CA LYS A 220 -18.65 14.88 -4.36
C LYS A 220 -18.41 15.94 -3.27
N PRO A 221 -17.86 17.12 -3.62
CA PRO A 221 -17.60 18.21 -2.69
C PRO A 221 -18.78 18.60 -1.79
N GLN A 222 -20.01 18.54 -2.31
CA GLN A 222 -21.22 18.83 -1.54
C GLN A 222 -21.48 17.81 -0.42
N ASN A 223 -21.20 16.53 -0.69
CA ASN A 223 -21.36 15.45 0.28
C ASN A 223 -20.23 15.46 1.30
N LEU A 224 -18.99 15.74 0.87
CA LEU A 224 -17.86 15.95 1.79
C LEU A 224 -18.14 17.10 2.78
N LYS A 225 -18.69 18.22 2.29
CA LYS A 225 -19.07 19.36 3.12
C LYS A 225 -20.13 18.98 4.17
N LYS A 226 -21.06 18.09 3.83
CA LYS A 226 -22.05 17.55 4.79
C LYS A 226 -21.44 16.56 5.79
N LEU A 227 -20.43 15.79 5.38
CA LEU A 227 -19.79 14.76 6.22
C LEU A 227 -18.89 15.36 7.30
N PHE A 228 -18.01 16.30 6.94
CA PHE A 228 -17.00 16.84 7.85
C PHE A 228 -16.75 18.35 7.73
N GLY A 229 -17.65 19.09 7.07
CA GLY A 229 -17.65 20.56 7.08
C GLY A 229 -16.86 21.23 5.95
N SER A 230 -15.98 20.49 5.25
CA SER A 230 -15.17 21.02 4.15
C SER A 230 -15.49 20.36 2.81
N SER A 231 -15.36 21.09 1.71
CA SER A 231 -15.60 20.58 0.35
C SER A 231 -14.46 19.75 -0.23
N THR A 232 -13.28 19.79 0.41
CA THR A 232 -12.06 19.07 0.03
C THR A 232 -11.41 18.48 1.28
N VAL A 233 -10.65 17.40 1.11
CA VAL A 233 -9.83 16.82 2.18
C VAL A 233 -8.61 17.70 2.43
N VAL A 234 -7.94 18.15 1.36
CA VAL A 234 -6.75 19.00 1.44
C VAL A 234 -7.16 20.47 1.35
N ASN A 235 -7.06 21.17 2.48
CA ASN A 235 -7.25 22.61 2.61
C ASN A 235 -6.55 23.11 3.89
N GLU A 236 -6.39 24.42 4.03
CA GLU A 236 -5.64 25.05 5.12
C GLU A 236 -6.15 24.62 6.52
N GLU A 237 -7.45 24.45 6.68
CA GLU A 237 -8.07 24.01 7.95
C GLU A 237 -7.70 22.56 8.30
N ASN A 238 -7.59 21.70 7.29
CA ASN A 238 -7.37 20.27 7.47
C ASN A 238 -5.90 19.87 7.55
N ILE A 239 -4.98 20.67 6.98
CA ILE A 239 -3.55 20.35 6.94
C ILE A 239 -2.97 19.97 8.32
N PRO A 240 -3.19 20.72 9.41
CA PRO A 240 -2.61 20.35 10.72
C PRO A 240 -3.03 18.95 11.19
N ARG A 241 -4.31 18.59 10.98
CA ARG A 241 -4.87 17.28 11.33
C ARG A 241 -4.27 16.18 10.46
N LEU A 242 -4.14 16.43 9.15
CA LEU A 242 -3.50 15.50 8.21
C LEU A 242 -2.05 15.22 8.60
N VAL A 243 -1.29 16.26 8.95
CA VAL A 243 0.10 16.15 9.39
C VAL A 243 0.19 15.30 10.66
N GLU A 244 -0.66 15.55 11.66
CA GLU A 244 -0.68 14.76 12.90
C GLU A 244 -0.92 13.27 12.63
N LEU A 245 -1.91 12.95 11.81
CA LEU A 245 -2.23 11.57 11.41
C LEU A 245 -1.05 10.92 10.68
N LEU A 246 -0.47 11.57 9.68
CA LEU A 246 0.69 11.05 8.95
C LEU A 246 1.92 10.88 9.86
N GLN A 247 2.14 11.77 10.82
CA GLN A 247 3.21 11.61 11.82
C GLN A 247 2.99 10.37 12.69
N SER A 248 1.75 10.08 13.09
CA SER A 248 1.39 8.88 13.85
C SER A 248 1.68 7.60 13.06
N VAL A 249 1.32 7.60 11.77
CA VAL A 249 1.56 6.48 10.84
C VAL A 249 3.06 6.25 10.69
N ALA A 250 3.81 7.30 10.39
CA ALA A 250 5.26 7.21 10.20
C ALA A 250 5.98 6.64 11.43
N LYS A 251 5.56 6.98 12.65
CA LYS A 251 6.16 6.46 13.90
C LYS A 251 5.80 5.00 14.17
N SER A 252 4.64 4.54 13.70
CA SER A 252 4.17 3.16 13.86
C SER A 252 4.83 2.19 12.87
N GLU A 253 5.38 2.71 11.77
CA GLU A 253 5.98 1.90 10.73
C GLU A 253 7.43 1.50 11.03
N LYS A 254 7.77 0.25 10.68
CA LYS A 254 9.16 -0.22 10.74
C LYS A 254 9.96 0.42 9.61
N LYS A 255 11.26 0.64 9.84
CA LYS A 255 12.18 1.30 8.89
C LYS A 255 12.21 0.66 7.49
N ASP A 256 11.95 -0.65 7.42
CA ASP A 256 12.09 -1.48 6.21
C ASP A 256 10.82 -1.57 5.33
N LYS A 257 9.99 -0.53 5.30
CA LYS A 257 8.69 -0.60 4.61
C LYS A 257 8.46 0.47 3.57
N LYS A 258 7.69 0.05 2.55
CA LYS A 258 7.06 0.83 1.49
C LYS A 258 6.27 2.03 2.05
N LEU A 259 5.97 2.99 1.18
CA LEU A 259 5.11 4.14 1.52
C LEU A 259 3.76 3.63 2.07
N PRO A 260 3.27 4.13 3.23
CA PRO A 260 1.94 3.77 3.71
C PRO A 260 0.86 4.19 2.72
N ASN A 261 -0.11 3.30 2.44
CA ASN A 261 -1.17 3.55 1.45
C ASN A 261 -1.91 4.87 1.72
N VAL A 262 -2.24 5.16 2.98
CA VAL A 262 -2.88 6.43 3.37
C VAL A 262 -2.11 7.68 2.92
N ALA A 263 -0.77 7.64 2.92
CA ALA A 263 0.05 8.75 2.47
C ALA A 263 0.07 8.85 0.94
N PHE A 264 0.11 7.71 0.24
CA PHE A 264 0.04 7.66 -1.22
C PHE A 264 -1.33 8.10 -1.76
N ASP A 265 -2.41 7.60 -1.16
CA ASP A 265 -3.77 7.98 -1.52
C ASP A 265 -4.06 9.46 -1.24
N LEU A 266 -3.47 10.01 -0.17
CA LEU A 266 -3.59 11.44 0.12
C LEU A 266 -2.86 12.29 -0.93
N LEU A 267 -1.69 11.83 -1.40
CA LEU A 267 -1.00 12.46 -2.53
C LEU A 267 -1.89 12.45 -3.78
N GLN A 268 -2.51 11.31 -4.13
CA GLN A 268 -3.40 11.21 -5.28
C GLN A 268 -4.65 12.10 -5.13
N VAL A 269 -5.26 12.15 -3.95
CA VAL A 269 -6.40 13.03 -3.67
C VAL A 269 -5.99 14.49 -3.74
N SER A 270 -4.81 14.88 -3.23
CA SER A 270 -4.32 16.27 -3.32
C SER A 270 -4.18 16.74 -4.78
N LEU A 271 -3.76 15.85 -5.68
CA LEU A 271 -3.66 16.12 -7.11
C LEU A 271 -5.06 16.28 -7.75
N LYS A 272 -5.99 15.37 -7.42
CA LYS A 272 -7.38 15.43 -7.92
C LYS A 272 -8.12 16.68 -7.46
N GLU A 273 -7.84 17.15 -6.24
CA GLU A 273 -8.43 18.38 -5.68
C GLU A 273 -7.74 19.65 -6.16
N GLY A 274 -6.65 19.56 -6.94
CA GLY A 274 -5.85 20.72 -7.34
C GLY A 274 -5.11 21.38 -6.18
N ALA A 275 -4.97 20.69 -5.05
CA ALA A 275 -4.39 21.19 -3.80
C ALA A 275 -2.99 20.63 -3.52
N PHE A 276 -2.32 20.08 -4.54
CA PHE A 276 -0.99 19.48 -4.40
C PHE A 276 0.04 20.45 -3.82
N GLU A 277 0.09 21.70 -4.28
CA GLU A 277 1.08 22.67 -3.76
C GLU A 277 0.90 22.93 -2.26
N LEU A 278 -0.35 23.06 -1.81
CA LEU A 278 -0.67 23.24 -0.40
C LEU A 278 -0.27 22.00 0.41
N PHE A 279 -0.63 20.81 -0.08
CA PHE A 279 -0.24 19.55 0.57
C PHE A 279 1.29 19.41 0.65
N TRP A 280 2.00 19.72 -0.44
CA TRP A 280 3.45 19.56 -0.49
C TRP A 280 4.17 20.55 0.42
N LYS A 281 3.83 21.84 0.34
CA LYS A 281 4.49 22.89 1.14
C LYS A 281 4.13 22.76 2.62
N GLU A 282 2.85 22.87 2.96
CA GLU A 282 2.42 22.92 4.36
C GLU A 282 2.36 21.54 5.01
N GLY A 283 1.93 20.52 4.27
CA GLY A 283 1.80 19.16 4.78
C GLY A 283 3.13 18.41 4.84
N VAL A 284 3.88 18.39 3.74
CA VAL A 284 5.11 17.59 3.63
C VAL A 284 6.33 18.37 4.11
N GLU A 285 6.62 19.52 3.52
CA GLU A 285 7.84 20.29 3.80
C GLU A 285 7.84 20.96 5.18
N ASP A 286 6.76 21.63 5.54
CA ASP A 286 6.69 22.39 6.80
C ASP A 286 6.09 21.56 7.96
N GLY A 287 5.28 20.54 7.63
CA GLY A 287 4.61 19.69 8.62
C GLY A 287 5.36 18.39 8.97
N LEU A 288 5.70 17.58 7.97
CA LEU A 288 6.27 16.23 8.18
C LEU A 288 7.79 16.20 8.24
N LEU A 289 8.44 16.99 7.39
CA LEU A 289 9.89 17.03 7.29
C LEU A 289 10.45 17.75 8.52
N LYS A 290 11.08 16.98 9.41
CA LYS A 290 11.77 17.51 10.59
C LYS A 290 13.26 17.62 10.32
N GLU A 291 13.92 18.59 10.95
CA GLU A 291 15.37 18.82 10.82
C GLU A 291 16.24 17.60 11.15
N LYS A 292 15.76 16.71 12.03
CA LYS A 292 16.44 15.44 12.33
C LYS A 292 15.81 14.32 11.52
N SER A 293 16.65 13.66 10.74
CA SER A 293 16.27 12.46 9.98
C SER A 293 15.67 11.38 10.87
N GLY A 294 14.43 10.99 10.56
CA GLY A 294 13.68 9.99 11.31
C GLY A 294 12.59 9.34 10.45
N PRO A 295 11.65 8.60 11.07
CA PRO A 295 10.59 7.90 10.34
C PRO A 295 9.75 8.82 9.44
N THR A 296 9.47 10.05 9.87
CA THR A 296 8.73 11.03 9.06
C THR A 296 9.54 11.50 7.85
N SER A 297 10.86 11.72 7.99
CA SER A 297 11.74 12.06 6.87
C SER A 297 11.77 10.94 5.83
N TYR A 298 11.86 9.67 6.25
CA TYR A 298 11.83 8.54 5.32
C TYR A 298 10.51 8.45 4.56
N MET A 299 9.39 8.75 5.22
CA MET A 299 8.10 8.86 4.54
C MET A 299 8.08 10.01 3.52
N CYS A 300 8.67 11.16 3.83
CA CYS A 300 8.80 12.27 2.88
C CYS A 300 9.64 11.89 1.66
N TYR A 301 10.74 11.14 1.83
CA TYR A 301 11.54 10.67 0.70
C TYR A 301 10.79 9.66 -0.15
N ARG A 302 10.01 8.76 0.47
CA ARG A 302 9.15 7.83 -0.26
C ARG A 302 8.02 8.54 -0.99
N LEU A 303 7.46 9.60 -0.41
CA LEU A 303 6.51 10.48 -1.08
C LEU A 303 7.14 11.15 -2.30
N LEU A 304 8.37 11.69 -2.18
CA LEU A 304 9.10 12.26 -3.32
C LEU A 304 9.26 11.25 -4.45
N GLY A 305 9.77 10.05 -4.16
CA GLY A 305 9.95 8.99 -5.17
C GLY A 305 8.62 8.52 -5.78
N SER A 306 7.59 8.30 -4.96
CA SER A 306 6.27 7.83 -5.42
C SER A 306 5.48 8.91 -6.17
N ALA A 307 5.81 10.19 -5.98
CA ALA A 307 5.16 11.29 -6.67
C ALA A 307 5.66 11.48 -8.10
N LEU A 308 6.92 11.13 -8.41
CA LEU A 308 7.52 11.34 -9.74
C LEU A 308 6.60 10.96 -10.92
N PRO A 309 6.00 9.75 -10.97
CA PRO A 309 5.12 9.38 -12.10
C PRO A 309 3.80 10.15 -12.14
N LEU A 310 3.36 10.75 -11.03
CA LEU A 310 2.07 11.43 -10.89
C LEU A 310 2.12 12.93 -11.18
N LEU A 311 3.30 13.55 -11.06
CA LEU A 311 3.44 15.01 -11.15
C LEU A 311 3.57 15.51 -12.59
N SER A 312 2.95 16.65 -12.85
CA SER A 312 3.19 17.48 -14.04
C SER A 312 4.62 18.02 -14.06
N LEU A 313 5.07 18.53 -15.22
CA LEU A 313 6.41 19.10 -15.37
C LEU A 313 6.69 20.23 -14.36
N ASP A 314 5.75 21.16 -14.18
CA ASP A 314 5.89 22.28 -13.25
C ASP A 314 5.98 21.79 -11.79
N GLN A 315 5.15 20.81 -11.41
CA GLN A 315 5.19 20.22 -10.09
C GLN A 315 6.50 19.44 -9.83
N LEU A 316 7.04 18.75 -10.85
CA LEU A 316 8.35 18.10 -10.76
C LEU A 316 9.45 19.13 -10.46
N GLN A 317 9.44 20.27 -11.15
CA GLN A 317 10.42 21.34 -10.91
C GLN A 317 10.33 21.90 -9.49
N VAL A 318 9.13 22.00 -8.93
CA VAL A 318 8.92 22.44 -7.54
C VAL A 318 9.51 21.42 -6.56
N VAL A 319 9.15 20.14 -6.65
CA VAL A 319 9.57 19.14 -5.66
C VAL A 319 11.06 18.81 -5.73
N LEU A 320 11.66 18.81 -6.93
CA LEU A 320 13.09 18.52 -7.15
C LEU A 320 13.99 19.68 -6.73
N LYS A 321 13.44 20.87 -6.51
CA LYS A 321 14.15 22.04 -5.95
C LYS A 321 13.73 22.35 -4.50
N GLY A 322 12.87 21.52 -3.92
CA GLY A 322 12.26 21.73 -2.61
C GLY A 322 13.09 21.22 -1.43
N LYS A 323 12.55 21.45 -0.22
CA LYS A 323 13.21 21.11 1.05
C LYS A 323 13.37 19.60 1.23
N VAL A 324 12.41 18.80 0.73
CA VAL A 324 12.49 17.33 0.81
C VAL A 324 13.70 16.80 0.05
N MET A 325 13.94 17.32 -1.16
CA MET A 325 15.08 16.92 -2.01
C MET A 325 16.41 17.29 -1.36
N GLN A 326 16.51 18.49 -0.81
CA GLN A 326 17.71 18.94 -0.09
C GLN A 326 17.99 18.06 1.13
N HIS A 327 16.99 17.81 1.97
CA HIS A 327 17.11 17.01 3.18
C HIS A 327 17.41 15.52 2.86
N TYR A 328 16.88 14.98 1.75
CA TYR A 328 17.30 13.68 1.23
C TYR A 328 18.80 13.66 0.90
N GLY A 329 19.30 14.70 0.22
CA GLY A 329 20.73 14.83 -0.08
C GLY A 329 21.61 14.84 1.17
N GLU A 330 21.25 15.67 2.15
CA GLU A 330 21.93 15.74 3.45
C GLU A 330 21.96 14.38 4.17
N TYR A 331 20.84 13.66 4.13
CA TYR A 331 20.74 12.33 4.69
C TYR A 331 21.70 11.35 4.02
N VAL A 332 21.68 11.23 2.69
CA VAL A 332 22.54 10.30 1.95
C VAL A 332 24.03 10.54 2.24
N VAL A 333 24.45 11.80 2.35
CA VAL A 333 25.84 12.15 2.68
C VAL A 333 26.21 11.77 4.11
N THR A 334 25.28 11.91 5.06
CA THR A 334 25.55 11.67 6.49
C THR A 334 25.37 10.22 6.92
N THR A 335 24.76 9.36 6.09
CA THR A 335 24.53 7.93 6.38
C THR A 335 25.49 6.98 5.65
N GLN A 336 26.70 7.43 5.32
CA GLN A 336 27.70 6.60 4.65
C GLN A 336 28.30 5.50 5.55
N LEU A 337 28.09 5.57 6.87
CA LEU A 337 28.56 4.57 7.82
C LEU A 337 27.83 3.22 7.67
N PRO A 338 28.52 2.06 7.78
CA PRO A 338 27.93 0.73 7.52
C PRO A 338 26.68 0.38 8.34
N GLU A 339 26.57 0.87 9.57
CA GLU A 339 25.48 0.52 10.50
C GLU A 339 24.22 1.38 10.34
N ARG A 340 24.25 2.39 9.46
CA ARG A 340 23.10 3.27 9.24
C ARG A 340 22.26 2.76 8.06
N PHE A 341 20.94 2.88 8.21
CA PHE A 341 20.02 2.66 7.11
C PHE A 341 20.40 3.59 5.93
N LYS A 342 20.34 3.06 4.70
CA LYS A 342 20.71 3.78 3.48
C LYS A 342 19.48 3.87 2.59
N PHE A 343 18.97 5.08 2.38
CA PHE A 343 17.82 5.32 1.51
C PHE A 343 18.21 5.52 0.03
N GLY A 344 19.50 5.68 -0.27
CA GLY A 344 19.99 5.83 -1.65
C GLY A 344 19.44 4.77 -2.61
N PRO A 345 19.56 3.47 -2.31
CA PRO A 345 19.02 2.40 -3.16
C PRO A 345 17.50 2.46 -3.33
N ASP A 346 16.73 2.78 -2.28
CA ASP A 346 15.27 2.94 -2.36
C ASP A 346 14.91 4.07 -3.35
N MET A 347 15.60 5.21 -3.28
CA MET A 347 15.38 6.33 -4.21
C MET A 347 15.78 5.97 -5.64
N GLU A 348 16.91 5.28 -5.84
CA GLU A 348 17.34 4.85 -7.16
C GLU A 348 16.31 3.90 -7.81
N ALA A 349 15.66 3.03 -7.03
CA ALA A 349 14.57 2.20 -7.53
C ALA A 349 13.35 3.01 -7.99
N TYR A 350 12.97 4.08 -7.28
CA TYR A 350 11.89 4.97 -7.74
C TYR A 350 12.26 5.69 -9.04
N ILE A 351 13.52 6.14 -9.19
CA ILE A 351 14.00 6.80 -10.41
C ILE A 351 14.05 5.81 -11.57
N ASP A 352 14.54 4.59 -11.34
CA ASP A 352 14.60 3.51 -12.35
C ASP A 352 13.19 3.17 -12.85
N GLU A 353 12.24 2.95 -11.93
CA GLU A 353 10.84 2.66 -12.27
C GLU A 353 10.17 3.82 -13.02
N PHE A 354 10.39 5.07 -12.58
CA PHE A 354 9.88 6.25 -13.26
C PHE A 354 10.44 6.38 -14.68
N LEU A 355 11.76 6.35 -14.86
CA LEU A 355 12.36 6.52 -16.18
C LEU A 355 11.98 5.38 -17.12
N ASN A 356 11.88 4.15 -16.62
CA ASN A 356 11.47 2.99 -17.41
C ASN A 356 10.01 3.03 -17.87
N SER A 357 9.14 3.75 -17.17
CA SER A 357 7.69 3.84 -17.48
C SER A 357 7.25 5.20 -18.02
N CYS A 358 8.13 6.20 -18.06
CA CYS A 358 7.79 7.56 -18.47
C CYS A 358 8.06 7.78 -19.97
N ASP A 359 6.99 8.05 -20.73
CA ASP A 359 7.05 8.35 -22.16
C ASP A 359 7.32 9.83 -22.48
N ASP A 360 7.29 10.71 -21.48
CA ASP A 360 7.44 12.16 -21.65
C ASP A 360 8.92 12.59 -21.52
N LEU A 361 9.47 13.07 -22.64
CA LEU A 361 10.88 13.49 -22.75
C LEU A 361 11.26 14.60 -21.76
N GLU A 362 10.39 15.59 -21.57
CA GLU A 362 10.68 16.75 -20.73
C GLU A 362 10.59 16.38 -19.25
N ARG A 363 9.69 15.46 -18.88
CA ARG A 363 9.61 14.91 -17.53
C ARG A 363 10.80 14.00 -17.22
N GLN A 364 11.23 13.15 -18.15
CA GLN A 364 12.45 12.35 -18.02
C GLN A 364 13.68 13.27 -17.76
N LEU A 365 13.81 14.33 -18.57
CA LEU A 365 14.86 15.33 -18.42
C LEU A 365 14.79 16.07 -17.07
N ALA A 366 13.60 16.53 -16.69
CA ALA A 366 13.41 17.25 -15.43
C ALA A 366 13.86 16.41 -14.23
N VAL A 367 13.50 15.12 -14.19
CA VAL A 367 13.89 14.22 -13.10
C VAL A 367 15.40 13.96 -13.10
N ILE A 368 15.99 13.57 -14.24
CA ILE A 368 17.41 13.22 -14.26
C ILE A 368 18.31 14.44 -14.00
N ILE A 369 17.93 15.62 -14.50
CA ILE A 369 18.64 16.88 -14.21
C ILE A 369 18.44 17.27 -12.75
N GLY A 370 17.20 17.22 -12.22
CA GLY A 370 16.90 17.55 -10.83
C GLY A 370 17.77 16.77 -9.83
N PHE A 371 17.90 15.45 -10.02
CA PHE A 371 18.80 14.62 -9.21
C PHE A 371 20.29 14.92 -9.45
N SER A 372 20.68 15.27 -10.67
CA SER A 372 22.06 15.67 -11.00
C SER A 372 22.45 17.02 -10.39
N THR A 373 21.47 17.90 -10.15
CA THR A 373 21.65 19.23 -9.55
C THR A 373 21.58 19.25 -8.01
N LEU A 374 21.26 18.14 -7.36
CA LEU A 374 21.35 18.01 -5.90
C LEU A 374 22.80 17.76 -5.48
N THR A 375 23.49 18.79 -4.98
CA THR A 375 24.95 18.74 -4.75
C THR A 375 25.36 18.97 -3.29
N ASN A 376 26.50 18.38 -2.90
CA ASN A 376 27.19 18.64 -1.62
C ASN A 376 28.55 19.31 -1.86
N GLN A 377 28.59 20.63 -1.74
CA GLN A 377 29.60 21.52 -2.33
C GLN A 377 30.01 21.11 -3.75
N GLY A 378 29.05 21.20 -4.66
CA GLY A 378 29.27 20.98 -6.09
C GLY A 378 29.51 19.52 -6.49
N ASN A 379 29.49 18.56 -5.56
CA ASN A 379 29.48 17.14 -5.93
C ASN A 379 28.05 16.61 -5.89
N PRO A 380 27.44 16.22 -7.02
CA PRO A 380 26.12 15.60 -7.02
C PRO A 380 26.03 14.41 -6.07
N VAL A 381 24.92 14.32 -5.34
CA VAL A 381 24.63 13.20 -4.43
C VAL A 381 24.24 11.96 -5.22
N PHE A 382 23.59 12.17 -6.37
CA PHE A 382 23.24 11.10 -7.29
C PHE A 382 24.50 10.39 -7.81
N SER A 383 24.50 9.06 -7.80
CA SER A 383 25.70 8.30 -8.16
C SER A 383 26.02 8.46 -9.65
N SER A 384 27.26 8.82 -9.98
CA SER A 384 27.72 8.88 -11.36
C SER A 384 27.68 7.50 -12.04
N SER A 385 27.81 6.41 -11.27
CA SER A 385 27.74 5.02 -11.75
C SER A 385 26.32 4.46 -11.89
N SER A 386 25.29 5.23 -11.54
CA SER A 386 23.90 4.79 -11.63
C SER A 386 23.52 4.52 -13.09
N LYS A 387 22.89 3.36 -13.34
CA LYS A 387 22.54 2.89 -14.68
C LYS A 387 21.14 3.32 -15.14
N VAL A 388 20.39 4.07 -14.33
CA VAL A 388 19.00 4.45 -14.64
C VAL A 388 18.87 5.27 -15.94
N VAL A 389 19.95 5.94 -16.37
CA VAL A 389 20.01 6.69 -17.63
C VAL A 389 19.78 5.84 -18.88
N ARG A 390 19.96 4.51 -18.78
CA ARG A 390 19.65 3.56 -19.87
C ARG A 390 18.17 3.55 -20.27
N HIS A 391 17.30 4.04 -19.39
CA HIS A 391 15.86 4.13 -19.62
C HIS A 391 15.44 5.46 -20.28
N LEU A 392 16.37 6.42 -20.43
CA LEU A 392 16.07 7.65 -21.14
C LEU A 392 15.80 7.36 -22.62
N HIS A 393 14.76 7.99 -23.16
CA HIS A 393 14.52 7.99 -24.60
C HIS A 393 15.74 8.61 -25.32
N PRO A 394 16.15 8.14 -26.51
CA PRO A 394 17.36 8.62 -27.20
C PRO A 394 17.48 10.15 -27.28
N VAL A 395 16.37 10.83 -27.61
CA VAL A 395 16.30 12.30 -27.67
C VAL A 395 16.52 12.95 -26.30
N ALA A 396 15.95 12.38 -25.22
CA ALA A 396 16.15 12.87 -23.86
C ALA A 396 17.58 12.59 -23.39
N LEU A 397 18.16 11.45 -23.74
CA LEU A 397 19.56 11.12 -23.45
C LEU A 397 20.51 12.12 -24.10
N GLN A 398 20.31 12.44 -25.39
CA GLN A 398 21.12 13.43 -26.09
C GLN A 398 21.04 14.81 -25.40
N LYS A 399 19.83 15.30 -25.12
CA LYS A 399 19.63 16.56 -24.41
C LYS A 399 20.29 16.58 -23.02
N TYR A 400 20.28 15.44 -22.30
CA TYR A 400 20.96 15.32 -21.01
C TYR A 400 22.49 15.34 -21.17
N VAL A 401 23.04 14.70 -22.20
CA VAL A 401 24.48 14.75 -22.52
C VAL A 401 24.90 16.17 -22.90
N ASP A 402 24.11 16.87 -23.69
CA ASP A 402 24.38 18.27 -24.05
C ASP A 402 24.39 19.16 -22.81
N TRP A 403 23.41 18.98 -21.91
CA TRP A 403 23.38 19.65 -20.62
C TRP A 403 24.62 19.36 -19.76
N LEU A 404 25.08 18.10 -19.69
CA LEU A 404 26.30 17.73 -18.97
C LEU A 404 27.54 18.42 -19.54
N LYS A 405 27.67 18.49 -20.88
CA LYS A 405 28.78 19.18 -21.56
C LYS A 405 28.75 20.68 -21.26
N ASP A 406 27.58 21.30 -21.34
CA ASP A 406 27.41 22.73 -21.00
C ASP A 406 27.80 23.00 -19.55
N MET A 407 27.33 22.18 -18.60
CA MET A 407 27.69 22.29 -17.19
C MET A 407 29.18 22.04 -16.91
N PHE A 408 29.86 21.26 -17.74
CA PHE A 408 31.30 21.05 -17.64
C PHE A 408 32.09 22.28 -18.12
N LEU A 409 31.74 22.79 -19.31
CA LEU A 409 32.41 23.92 -19.95
C LEU A 409 32.12 25.24 -19.21
N ARG A 410 30.85 25.48 -18.88
CA ARG A 410 30.32 26.66 -18.21
C ARG A 410 29.48 26.25 -17.00
N PRO A 411 30.12 25.89 -15.86
CA PRO A 411 29.40 25.48 -14.67
C PRO A 411 28.46 26.57 -14.15
N ASP A 412 27.17 26.27 -14.11
CA ASP A 412 26.16 27.08 -13.42
C ASP A 412 25.94 26.48 -12.02
N LEU A 413 26.44 27.16 -10.99
CA LEU A 413 26.24 26.71 -9.61
C LEU A 413 24.91 27.21 -9.04
N ASP A 414 24.28 28.21 -9.65
CA ASP A 414 23.04 28.82 -9.17
C ASP A 414 21.83 27.93 -9.51
N CYS A 415 21.93 27.10 -10.56
CA CYS A 415 20.93 26.08 -10.85
C CYS A 415 21.01 24.85 -9.92
N CYS A 416 22.07 24.71 -9.12
CA CYS A 416 22.27 23.57 -8.24
C CYS A 416 21.60 23.77 -6.88
N LEU A 417 20.90 22.75 -6.40
CA LEU A 417 20.44 22.64 -5.02
C LEU A 417 21.61 22.19 -4.14
N ASP A 418 22.54 23.11 -3.88
CA ASP A 418 23.77 22.82 -3.14
C ASP A 418 23.58 22.95 -1.62
N PHE A 419 24.08 21.97 -0.87
CA PHE A 419 24.06 21.99 0.59
C PHE A 419 25.44 21.66 1.19
N SER A 420 25.55 21.81 2.51
CA SER A 420 26.74 21.47 3.26
C SER A 420 26.38 20.79 4.57
N SER A 421 27.06 19.69 4.90
CA SER A 421 26.85 19.02 6.19
C SER A 421 27.31 19.89 7.37
N ASN A 422 26.83 19.59 8.58
CA ASN A 422 27.22 20.34 9.78
C ASN A 422 28.74 20.29 10.03
N ARG A 423 29.39 19.14 9.82
CA ARG A 423 30.85 19.00 9.93
C ARG A 423 31.59 19.93 8.97
N GLN A 424 31.05 20.07 7.78
CA GLN A 424 31.58 20.90 6.71
C GLN A 424 31.45 22.39 7.06
N LYS A 425 30.30 22.83 7.57
CA LYS A 425 30.06 24.22 8.01
C LYS A 425 31.05 24.72 9.06
N HIS A 426 31.54 23.86 9.96
CA HIS A 426 32.48 24.23 11.02
C HIS A 426 33.95 24.34 10.59
N ASN A 427 34.33 23.81 9.43
CA ASN A 427 35.74 23.69 9.01
C ASN A 427 36.21 24.80 8.05
N TRP A 428 35.39 25.81 7.72
CA TRP A 428 35.64 26.73 6.60
C TRP A 428 35.82 28.19 6.97
N GLU A 429 37.04 28.57 7.36
CA GLU A 429 37.43 29.98 7.38
C GLU A 429 38.38 30.41 6.23
N ASN A 430 38.87 29.56 5.30
CA ASN A 430 40.00 29.99 4.42
C ASN A 430 40.22 29.33 3.02
N VAL A 431 39.20 29.08 2.16
CA VAL A 431 39.46 28.54 0.79
C VAL A 431 38.58 29.19 -0.29
N ASN A 432 39.08 29.27 -1.55
CA ASN A 432 38.30 29.63 -2.74
C ASN A 432 37.21 28.56 -3.04
N ILE A 433 36.08 28.67 -2.34
CA ILE A 433 34.98 27.70 -2.31
C ILE A 433 34.41 27.41 -3.70
N ALA A 434 34.27 28.43 -4.55
CA ALA A 434 33.69 28.28 -5.88
C ALA A 434 34.56 27.37 -6.77
N HIS A 435 35.87 27.56 -6.74
CA HIS A 435 36.79 26.74 -7.52
C HIS A 435 36.75 25.26 -7.10
N LEU A 436 36.66 24.99 -5.80
CA LEU A 436 36.52 23.63 -5.27
C LEU A 436 35.20 22.98 -5.72
N LYS A 437 34.07 23.70 -5.62
CA LYS A 437 32.75 23.22 -6.07
C LYS A 437 32.78 22.87 -7.56
N ILE A 438 33.31 23.76 -8.39
CA ILE A 438 33.46 23.55 -9.84
C ILE A 438 34.30 22.30 -10.15
N THR A 439 35.43 22.14 -9.44
CA THR A 439 36.33 21.00 -9.66
C THR A 439 35.64 19.68 -9.34
N ARG A 440 34.88 19.63 -8.24
CA ARG A 440 34.11 18.44 -7.84
C ARG A 440 32.99 18.13 -8.82
N LEU A 441 32.28 19.15 -9.30
CA LEU A 441 31.22 19.00 -10.29
C LEU A 441 31.78 18.41 -11.60
N ARG A 442 32.85 19.00 -12.13
CA ARG A 442 33.51 18.53 -13.35
C ARG A 442 33.97 17.08 -13.23
N LYS A 443 34.54 16.70 -12.08
CA LYS A 443 34.95 15.31 -11.82
C LYS A 443 33.76 14.34 -11.86
N TRP A 444 32.63 14.72 -11.27
CA TRP A 444 31.43 13.90 -11.33
C TRP A 444 30.89 13.80 -12.76
N ILE A 445 30.86 14.90 -13.50
CA ILE A 445 30.39 14.93 -14.90
C ILE A 445 31.23 14.02 -15.79
N MET A 446 32.57 14.06 -15.68
CA MET A 446 33.44 13.16 -16.44
C MET A 446 33.12 11.68 -16.18
N HIS A 447 32.99 11.29 -14.91
CA HIS A 447 32.60 9.92 -14.58
C HIS A 447 31.21 9.56 -15.11
N ARG A 448 30.26 10.50 -15.04
CA ARG A 448 28.90 10.31 -15.53
C ARG A 448 28.86 10.08 -17.04
N LEU A 449 29.59 10.89 -17.81
CA LEU A 449 29.72 10.75 -19.26
C LEU A 449 30.37 9.41 -19.63
N SER A 450 31.43 9.01 -18.92
CA SER A 450 32.06 7.70 -19.08
C SER A 450 31.09 6.53 -18.83
N THR A 451 30.30 6.59 -17.74
CA THR A 451 29.28 5.57 -17.45
C THR A 451 28.19 5.50 -18.52
N ILE A 452 27.78 6.64 -19.10
CA ILE A 452 26.81 6.66 -20.21
C ILE A 452 27.37 5.88 -21.40
N ILE A 453 28.61 6.17 -21.83
CA ILE A 453 29.29 5.47 -22.93
C ILE A 453 29.37 3.96 -22.69
N GLU A 454 29.70 3.55 -21.46
CA GLU A 454 29.81 2.12 -21.10
C GLU A 454 28.46 1.41 -21.10
N SER A 455 27.35 2.13 -20.91
CA SER A 455 26.01 1.58 -20.76
C SER A 455 25.16 1.56 -22.04
N SER A 456 25.50 2.35 -23.05
CA SER A 456 24.83 2.38 -24.35
C SER A 456 25.04 1.06 -25.12
N VAL A 457 23.98 0.25 -25.21
CA VAL A 457 23.97 -1.07 -25.88
C VAL A 457 24.09 -0.92 -27.40
N GLU A 458 23.54 0.15 -27.96
CA GLU A 458 23.79 0.59 -29.32
C GLU A 458 24.89 1.64 -29.27
N LYS A 459 26.08 1.28 -29.76
CA LYS A 459 27.16 2.23 -29.98
C LYS A 459 26.76 3.15 -31.13
N GLU A 460 25.92 4.15 -30.88
CA GLU A 460 25.85 5.30 -31.77
C GLU A 460 27.25 5.93 -31.75
N GLU A 461 28.06 5.59 -32.76
CA GLU A 461 29.43 6.09 -32.91
C GLU A 461 29.47 7.63 -32.82
N SER A 462 28.41 8.32 -33.25
CA SER A 462 28.24 9.76 -33.09
C SER A 462 28.27 10.21 -31.64
N LEU A 463 27.47 9.58 -30.75
CA LEU A 463 27.41 9.95 -29.34
C LEU A 463 28.75 9.68 -28.63
N VAL A 464 29.37 8.54 -28.93
CA VAL A 464 30.69 8.17 -28.35
C VAL A 464 31.76 9.15 -28.81
N MET A 465 31.84 9.43 -30.12
CA MET A 465 32.81 10.38 -30.68
C MET A 465 32.58 11.81 -30.17
N ASP A 466 31.33 12.22 -29.98
CA ASP A 466 31.00 13.56 -29.49
C ASP A 466 31.30 13.73 -27.99
N ILE A 467 31.25 12.67 -27.18
CA ILE A 467 31.66 12.74 -25.77
C ILE A 467 33.19 12.67 -25.65
N SER A 468 33.87 11.81 -26.41
CA SER A 468 35.34 11.69 -26.40
C SER A 468 36.07 12.95 -26.87
N ARG A 469 35.41 13.87 -27.58
CA ARG A 469 35.96 15.19 -27.95
C ARG A 469 35.97 16.20 -26.79
N CYS A 470 35.34 15.89 -25.66
CA CYS A 470 35.29 16.75 -24.47
C CYS A 470 36.33 16.36 -23.40
N GLU A 471 36.99 15.20 -23.54
CA GLU A 471 38.22 14.84 -22.80
C GLU A 471 39.43 15.59 -23.37
#